data_AF-A0A816DX22-F1
#
_entry.id   AF-A0A816DX22-F1
#
_cell.length_a   1.000
_cell.length_b   1.000
_cell.length_c   1.000
_cell.angle_alpha   90.00
_cell.angle_beta   90.00
_cell.angle_gamma   90.00
#
_symmetry.space_group_name_H-M   'P 1'
#
loop_
_entity.id
_entity.type
_entity.pdbx_description
1 polymer ?
#
loop_
_entity_poly.entity_id
_entity_poly.type
_entity_poly.pdbx_seq_one_letter_code
_entity_poly.pdbx_strand_id
1 'polypeptide(L)'
;YPAASPYVTSVGGTQLIRSDSHCRYIPEEPNICLQEIAAYRSLLTGCRVTSGGGFSSFSEMPKYQRKTVQQYFKRSKVLPPTSYYNQSNRAYPDISLLAHNYIVKLNENVEIPIDGTSASSPTIAGLFSLINNRRL
;
A
#
# COMPACT_ATOMS: atom_id res chain seq x y z
N TYR A 1 2.48 -14.86 -2.93
CA TYR A 1 1.18 -15.14 -3.61
C TYR A 1 0.08 -15.07 -2.55
N PRO A 2 -1.18 -14.67 -2.81
CA PRO A 2 -1.88 -14.42 -4.08
C PRO A 2 -1.70 -13.03 -4.70
N ALA A 3 -1.05 -12.07 -4.03
CA ALA A 3 -0.87 -10.70 -4.51
C ALA A 3 -0.25 -10.59 -5.94
N ALA A 4 0.58 -11.54 -6.33
CA ALA A 4 1.22 -11.59 -7.65
C ALA A 4 0.29 -12.09 -8.78
N SER A 5 -0.91 -12.58 -8.45
CA SER A 5 -1.91 -12.98 -9.45
C SER A 5 -2.38 -11.76 -10.24
N PRO A 6 -2.58 -11.87 -11.57
CA PRO A 6 -3.16 -10.81 -12.38
C PRO A 6 -4.69 -10.67 -12.20
N TYR A 7 -5.32 -11.58 -11.45
CA TYR A 7 -6.77 -11.61 -11.23
C TYR A 7 -7.17 -11.14 -9.82
N VAL A 8 -6.22 -10.65 -9.03
CA VAL A 8 -6.45 -10.11 -7.69
C VAL A 8 -6.03 -8.66 -7.69
N THR A 9 -6.90 -7.77 -7.22
CA THR A 9 -6.52 -6.41 -6.83
C THR A 9 -5.70 -6.48 -5.55
N SER A 10 -4.38 -6.46 -5.71
CA SER A 10 -3.41 -6.52 -4.63
C SER A 10 -3.27 -5.17 -3.93
N VAL A 11 -3.30 -5.19 -2.59
CA VAL A 11 -3.28 -3.99 -1.75
C VAL A 11 -1.97 -3.92 -0.98
N GLY A 12 -1.21 -2.85 -1.23
CA GLY A 12 0.00 -2.49 -0.49
C GLY A 12 -0.30 -1.73 0.80
N GLY A 13 0.76 -1.32 1.48
CA GLY A 13 0.70 -0.64 2.76
C GLY A 13 1.36 0.74 2.74
N THR A 14 0.66 1.73 3.25
CA THR A 14 1.21 3.07 3.53
C THR A 14 1.18 3.36 5.03
N GLN A 15 1.87 4.42 5.45
CA GLN A 15 1.84 4.97 6.81
C GLN A 15 1.75 6.49 6.73
N LEU A 16 1.12 7.10 7.73
CA LEU A 16 1.14 8.55 7.92
C LEU A 16 2.33 8.93 8.77
N ILE A 17 3.07 9.94 8.34
CA ILE A 17 4.12 10.58 9.12
C ILE A 17 3.84 12.08 9.24
N ARG A 18 4.29 12.70 10.32
CA ARG A 18 4.31 14.15 10.42
C ARG A 18 5.35 14.70 9.46
N SER A 19 4.99 15.73 8.71
CA SER A 19 5.83 16.41 7.72
C SER A 19 5.69 17.91 7.91
N ASP A 20 6.72 18.67 7.54
CA ASP A 20 6.70 20.14 7.63
C ASP A 20 6.57 20.81 6.24
N SER A 21 6.53 20.03 5.15
CA SER A 21 6.63 20.59 3.78
C SER A 21 5.68 19.98 2.74
N HIS A 22 5.20 18.76 2.96
CA HIS A 22 4.31 18.07 2.01
C HIS A 22 3.20 17.37 2.77
N CYS A 23 2.07 18.06 2.98
CA CYS A 23 0.96 17.49 3.72
C CYS A 23 -0.40 17.75 3.11
N ARG A 24 -1.32 16.88 3.53
CA ARG A 24 -2.74 17.04 3.29
C ARG A 24 -3.31 17.97 4.36
N TYR A 25 -4.02 19.00 3.92
CA TYR A 25 -4.77 19.87 4.83
C TYR A 25 -5.96 19.10 5.42
N ILE A 26 -6.08 19.12 6.74
CA ILE A 26 -7.20 18.56 7.50
C ILE A 26 -7.91 19.72 8.19
N PRO A 27 -9.12 20.12 7.75
CA PRO A 27 -9.84 21.26 8.30
C PRO A 27 -10.06 21.18 9.81
N GLU A 28 -10.30 19.96 10.31
CA GLU A 28 -10.56 19.67 11.72
C GLU A 28 -9.29 19.77 12.58
N GLU A 29 -8.11 19.63 11.98
CA GLU A 29 -6.81 19.68 12.67
C GLU A 29 -5.79 20.53 11.89
N PRO A 30 -5.97 21.87 11.84
CA PRO A 30 -5.21 22.75 10.96
C PRO A 30 -3.71 22.84 11.32
N ASN A 31 -3.33 22.42 12.53
CA ASN A 31 -1.94 22.39 13.00
C ASN A 31 -1.23 21.06 12.73
N ILE A 32 -1.91 20.11 12.09
CA ILE A 32 -1.39 18.78 11.80
C ILE A 32 -1.12 18.64 10.31
N CYS A 33 0.16 18.46 9.98
CA CYS A 33 0.66 18.30 8.61
C CYS A 33 1.10 16.84 8.46
N LEU A 34 0.24 16.02 7.86
CA LEU A 34 0.51 14.59 7.63
C LEU A 34 0.84 14.31 6.18
N GLN A 35 1.85 13.48 5.98
CA GLN A 35 2.24 12.93 4.70
C GLN A 35 2.01 11.42 4.70
N GLU A 36 1.36 10.93 3.64
CA GLU A 36 1.26 9.51 3.39
C GLU A 36 2.48 9.03 2.60
N ILE A 37 3.17 8.02 3.14
CA ILE A 37 4.35 7.42 2.53
C ILE A 37 4.23 5.91 2.52
N ALA A 38 5.09 5.22 1.77
CA ALA A 38 5.16 3.76 1.83
C ALA A 38 5.43 3.29 3.26
N ALA A 39 4.73 2.24 3.70
CA ALA A 39 5.02 1.59 4.97
C ALA A 39 6.39 0.92 4.88
N TYR A 40 7.29 1.29 5.77
CA TYR A 40 8.59 0.66 5.95
C TYR A 40 8.87 0.52 7.44
N ARG A 41 9.53 -0.58 7.81
CA ARG A 41 9.86 -0.87 9.19
C ARG A 41 10.82 0.20 9.72
N SER A 42 10.42 0.89 10.79
CA SER A 42 11.17 2.00 11.35
C SER A 42 10.97 2.11 12.85
N LEU A 43 12.07 2.26 13.58
CA LEU A 43 12.03 2.56 15.01
C LEU A 43 11.53 3.98 15.28
N LEU A 44 11.71 4.91 14.32
CA LEU A 44 11.29 6.30 14.48
C LEU A 44 9.78 6.47 14.35
N THR A 45 9.17 5.80 13.38
CA THR A 45 7.70 5.87 13.20
C THR A 45 6.97 4.82 14.03
N GLY A 46 7.67 3.79 14.52
CA GLY A 46 7.08 2.66 15.23
C GLY A 46 6.44 1.62 14.30
N CYS A 47 6.49 1.82 12.98
CA CYS A 47 5.96 0.89 11.99
C CYS A 47 6.79 -0.40 11.99
N ARG A 48 6.11 -1.53 12.17
CA ARG A 48 6.74 -2.86 12.33
C ARG A 48 6.87 -3.63 11.02
N VAL A 49 6.29 -3.11 9.94
CA VAL A 49 6.19 -3.80 8.64
C VAL A 49 6.74 -2.95 7.50
N THR A 50 7.18 -3.62 6.44
CA THR A 50 7.46 -2.98 5.15
C THR A 50 6.46 -3.48 4.12
N SER A 51 5.90 -2.58 3.32
CA SER A 51 4.93 -2.94 2.29
C SER A 51 5.54 -3.92 1.29
N GLY A 52 4.77 -4.95 0.95
CA GLY A 52 5.10 -5.83 -0.17
C GLY A 52 4.93 -5.13 -1.52
N GLY A 53 5.76 -5.50 -2.48
CA GLY A 53 5.69 -5.06 -3.87
C GLY A 53 6.80 -5.69 -4.70
N GLY A 54 6.68 -5.62 -6.02
CA GLY A 54 7.68 -6.17 -6.94
C GLY A 54 7.06 -6.72 -8.21
N PHE A 55 7.71 -7.72 -8.79
CA PHE A 55 7.31 -8.38 -10.02
C PHE A 55 7.12 -9.88 -9.77
N SER A 56 6.07 -10.46 -10.33
CA SER A 56 5.77 -11.89 -10.23
C SER A 56 6.88 -12.74 -10.84
N SER A 57 7.17 -13.89 -10.26
CA SER A 57 8.06 -14.90 -10.87
C SER A 57 7.33 -15.83 -11.85
N PHE A 58 5.99 -15.83 -11.84
CA PHE A 58 5.19 -16.84 -12.53
C PHE A 58 4.19 -16.27 -13.55
N SER A 59 3.76 -15.02 -13.37
CA SER A 59 2.68 -14.44 -14.18
C SER A 59 3.24 -13.38 -15.11
N GLU A 60 3.00 -13.55 -16.42
CA GLU A 60 3.33 -12.54 -17.43
C GLU A 60 2.61 -11.21 -17.16
N MET A 61 3.18 -10.12 -17.65
CA MET A 61 2.60 -8.79 -17.48
C MET A 61 1.26 -8.65 -18.23
N PRO A 62 0.14 -8.39 -17.53
CA PRO A 62 -1.14 -8.13 -18.17
C PRO A 62 -1.12 -6.84 -18.99
N LYS A 63 -1.91 -6.81 -20.07
CA LYS A 63 -1.99 -5.65 -20.98
C LYS A 63 -2.37 -4.36 -20.26
N TYR A 64 -3.25 -4.43 -19.24
CA TYR A 64 -3.78 -3.27 -18.53
C TYR A 64 -2.72 -2.45 -17.79
N GLN A 65 -1.61 -3.07 -17.35
CA GLN A 65 -0.57 -2.36 -16.58
C GLN A 65 0.70 -2.05 -17.37
N ARG A 66 0.80 -2.52 -18.63
CA ARG A 66 2.01 -2.36 -19.45
C ARG A 66 2.47 -0.90 -19.55
N LYS A 67 1.54 0.02 -19.79
CA LYS A 67 1.83 1.46 -19.89
C LYS A 67 2.38 2.01 -18.57
N THR A 68 1.77 1.64 -17.45
CA THR A 68 2.18 2.09 -16.11
C THR A 68 3.57 1.57 -15.76
N VAL A 69 3.85 0.28 -16.00
CA VAL A 69 5.16 -0.33 -15.74
C VAL A 69 6.26 0.30 -16.61
N GLN A 70 5.99 0.54 -17.89
CA GLN A 70 6.94 1.24 -18.76
C GLN A 70 7.22 2.67 -18.27
N GLN A 71 6.19 3.38 -17.80
CA GLN A 71 6.37 4.72 -17.23
C GLN A 71 7.15 4.69 -15.91
N TYR A 72 6.95 3.68 -15.06
CA TYR A 72 7.72 3.47 -13.84
C TYR A 72 9.22 3.39 -14.14
N PHE A 73 9.64 2.57 -15.10
CA PHE A 73 11.06 2.45 -15.46
C PHE A 73 11.64 3.71 -16.10
N LYS A 74 10.84 4.47 -16.85
CA LYS A 74 11.29 5.76 -17.41
C LYS A 74 11.49 6.85 -16.34
N ARG A 75 10.75 6.79 -15.22
CA ARG A 75 10.75 7.83 -14.18
C ARG A 75 11.62 7.49 -12.97
N SER A 76 11.84 6.21 -12.70
CA SER A 76 12.56 5.76 -11.52
C SER A 76 14.03 6.12 -11.62
N LYS A 77 14.53 6.90 -10.65
CA LYS A 77 15.93 7.30 -10.57
C LYS A 77 16.80 6.27 -9.85
N VAL A 78 16.19 5.45 -9.01
CA VAL A 78 16.84 4.41 -8.21
C VAL A 78 16.09 3.11 -8.44
N LEU A 79 16.78 2.12 -8.99
CA LEU A 79 16.26 0.78 -9.23
C LEU A 79 17.21 -0.24 -8.61
N PRO A 80 16.68 -1.36 -8.08
CA PRO A 80 17.51 -2.51 -7.74
C PRO A 80 18.25 -3.05 -8.99
N PRO A 81 19.30 -3.87 -8.81
CA PRO A 81 19.92 -4.58 -9.91
C PRO A 81 18.87 -5.40 -10.69
N THR A 82 18.98 -5.42 -12.02
CA THR A 82 18.00 -6.09 -12.90
C THR A 82 17.88 -7.59 -12.66
N SER A 83 18.88 -8.23 -12.04
CA SER A 83 18.83 -9.64 -11.64
C SER A 83 17.85 -9.93 -10.50
N TYR A 84 17.36 -8.92 -9.78
CA TYR A 84 16.51 -9.09 -8.61
C TYR A 84 15.00 -9.13 -8.94
N TYR A 85 14.61 -8.87 -10.19
CA TYR A 85 13.20 -8.80 -10.59
C TYR A 85 12.99 -9.05 -12.08
N ASN A 86 11.82 -9.57 -12.44
CA ASN A 86 11.47 -9.79 -13.85
C ASN A 86 10.55 -8.68 -14.37
N GLN A 87 11.13 -7.73 -15.10
CA GLN A 87 10.43 -6.57 -15.69
C GLN A 87 9.29 -6.93 -16.66
N SER A 88 9.33 -8.13 -17.24
CA SER A 88 8.34 -8.60 -18.21
C SER A 88 7.09 -9.21 -17.54
N ASN A 89 7.11 -9.37 -16.22
CA ASN A 89 6.07 -10.04 -15.46
C ASN A 89 5.13 -9.08 -14.71
N ARG A 90 4.11 -9.63 -14.07
CA ARG A 90 3.09 -8.88 -13.32
C ARG A 90 3.73 -8.06 -12.19
N ALA A 91 3.78 -6.73 -12.31
CA ALA A 91 4.13 -5.80 -11.24
C ALA A 91 2.99 -5.64 -10.24
N TYR A 92 3.28 -5.53 -8.94
CA TYR A 92 2.31 -5.35 -7.83
C TYR A 92 2.92 -4.50 -6.69
N PRO A 93 2.13 -3.88 -5.78
CA PRO A 93 0.68 -3.92 -5.67
C PRO A 93 -0.05 -3.06 -6.73
N ASP A 94 -1.37 -3.21 -6.83
CA ASP A 94 -2.20 -2.40 -7.74
C ASP A 94 -2.62 -1.07 -7.10
N ILE A 95 -2.92 -1.12 -5.81
CA ILE A 95 -3.32 0.03 -4.97
C ILE A 95 -2.68 -0.10 -3.59
N SER A 96 -2.78 0.92 -2.76
CA SER A 96 -2.27 0.89 -1.39
C SER A 96 -3.17 1.72 -0.47
N LEU A 97 -3.18 1.35 0.80
CA LEU A 97 -3.87 2.09 1.86
C LEU A 97 -3.10 1.92 3.16
N LEU A 98 -3.42 2.75 4.15
CA LEU A 98 -2.81 2.71 5.47
C LEU A 98 -2.73 1.28 6.00
N ALA A 99 -1.56 0.91 6.50
CA ALA A 99 -1.22 -0.39 7.03
C ALA A 99 -0.46 -0.27 8.36
N HIS A 100 -0.44 0.90 8.98
CA HIS A 100 0.25 1.16 10.24
C HIS A 100 -0.73 1.72 11.27
N ASN A 101 -0.60 1.26 12.52
CA ASN A 101 -1.27 1.77 13.69
C ASN A 101 -2.80 1.64 13.65
N TYR A 102 -3.31 0.52 13.13
CA TYR A 102 -4.74 0.19 13.25
C TYR A 102 -5.02 -0.30 14.66
N ILE A 103 -5.92 0.37 15.38
CA ILE A 103 -6.36 -0.11 16.69
C ILE A 103 -7.35 -1.24 16.49
N VAL A 104 -7.05 -2.40 17.07
CA VAL A 104 -7.95 -3.54 17.12
C VAL A 104 -8.21 -3.96 18.54
N LYS A 105 -9.43 -4.41 18.80
CA LYS A 105 -9.83 -5.01 20.05
C LYS A 105 -9.69 -6.52 19.96
N LEU A 106 -8.71 -7.09 20.64
CA LEU A 106 -8.43 -8.54 20.61
C LEU A 106 -9.40 -9.32 21.50
N ASN A 107 -9.83 -8.70 22.60
CA ASN A 107 -10.88 -9.17 23.50
C ASN A 107 -11.49 -7.97 24.26
N GLU A 108 -12.44 -8.20 25.17
CA GLU A 108 -13.16 -7.15 25.90
C GLU A 108 -12.28 -6.08 26.57
N ASN A 109 -11.06 -6.46 26.98
CA ASN A 109 -10.18 -5.63 27.80
C ASN A 109 -8.83 -5.29 27.13
N VAL A 110 -8.58 -5.79 25.91
CA VAL A 110 -7.29 -5.63 25.24
C VAL A 110 -7.49 -4.96 23.88
N GLU A 111 -7.06 -3.71 23.80
CA GLU A 111 -6.91 -2.96 22.56
C GLU A 111 -5.42 -2.80 22.26
N ILE A 112 -5.02 -3.13 21.03
CA ILE A 112 -3.63 -3.06 20.60
C ILE A 112 -3.54 -2.43 19.21
N PRO A 113 -2.47 -1.66 18.93
CA PRO A 113 -2.16 -1.24 17.59
C PRO A 113 -1.56 -2.43 16.81
N ILE A 114 -2.02 -2.62 15.58
CA ILE A 114 -1.46 -3.58 14.63
C ILE A 114 -1.02 -2.89 13.34
N ASP A 115 -0.09 -3.56 12.67
CA ASP A 115 0.44 -3.17 11.38
C ASP A 115 0.30 -4.32 10.39
N GLY A 116 0.30 -3.99 9.10
CA GLY A 116 0.34 -4.95 8.01
C GLY A 116 -0.67 -4.63 6.91
N THR A 117 -0.38 -5.13 5.71
CA THR A 117 -1.33 -5.07 4.58
C THR A 117 -2.58 -5.91 4.85
N SER A 118 -2.56 -6.77 5.87
CA SER A 118 -3.75 -7.42 6.45
C SER A 118 -4.78 -6.44 7.01
N ALA A 119 -4.38 -5.21 7.37
CA ALA A 119 -5.30 -4.13 7.76
C ALA A 119 -5.72 -3.26 6.57
N SER A 120 -4.81 -2.99 5.62
CA SER A 120 -5.14 -2.18 4.44
C SER A 120 -6.10 -2.91 3.48
N SER A 121 -5.96 -4.22 3.32
CA SER A 121 -6.79 -5.04 2.42
C SER A 121 -8.29 -5.02 2.77
N PRO A 122 -8.72 -5.35 4.02
CA PRO A 122 -10.15 -5.30 4.38
C PRO A 122 -10.70 -3.88 4.39
N THR A 123 -9.88 -2.87 4.68
CA THR A 123 -10.31 -1.47 4.60
C THR A 123 -10.67 -1.06 3.18
N ILE A 124 -9.85 -1.46 2.19
CA ILE A 124 -10.18 -1.30 0.76
C ILE A 124 -11.43 -2.11 0.37
N ALA A 125 -11.57 -3.34 0.89
CA ALA A 125 -12.75 -4.15 0.62
C ALA A 125 -14.05 -3.48 1.13
N GLY A 126 -14.01 -2.89 2.33
CA GLY A 126 -15.11 -2.09 2.88
C GLY A 126 -15.43 -0.87 2.03
N LEU A 127 -14.42 -0.13 1.57
CA LEU A 127 -14.60 0.99 0.65
C LEU A 127 -15.29 0.56 -0.66
N PHE A 128 -14.84 -0.53 -1.28
CA PHE A 128 -15.44 -1.03 -2.51
C PHE A 128 -16.86 -1.56 -2.29
N SER A 129 -17.16 -2.14 -1.13
CA SER A 129 -18.52 -2.52 -0.74
C SER A 129 -19.47 -1.31 -0.71
N LEU A 130 -19.04 -0.19 -0.11
CA LEU A 130 -19.80 1.06 -0.11
C LEU A 130 -20.03 1.62 -1.52
N ILE A 131 -19.01 1.57 -2.38
CA ILE A 131 -19.13 1.99 -3.78
C ILE A 131 -20.14 1.10 -4.51
N ASN A 132 -20.06 -0.22 -4.34
CA ASN A 132 -20.99 -1.15 -4.96
C ASN A 132 -22.43 -0.90 -4.48
N ASN A 133 -22.63 -0.71 -3.18
CA ASN A 133 -23.94 -0.38 -2.61
C ASN A 133 -24.52 0.93 -3.15
N ARG A 134 -23.67 1.88 -3.57
CA ARG A 134 -24.14 3.15 -4.17
C ARG A 134 -24.43 3.03 -5.67
N ARG A 135 -23.89 2.01 -6.34
CA ARG A 135 -24.02 1.81 -7.79
C ARG A 135 -25.15 0.86 -8.17
N LEU A 136 -25.49 -0.09 -7.30
CA LEU A 136 -26.61 -1.02 -7.43
C LEU A 136 -27.90 -0.38 -6.87
#